data_AF-G7NJ87-F1
#
_entry.id   AF-G7NJ87-F1
#
_cell.length_a   1.000
_cell.length_b   1.000
_cell.length_c   1.000
_cell.angle_alpha   90.00
_cell.angle_beta   90.00
_cell.angle_gamma   90.00
#
_symmetry.space_group_name_H-M   'P 1'
#
loop_
_entity.id
_entity.type
_entity.pdbx_description
1 polymer ?
#
loop_
_entity_poly.entity_id
_entity_poly.type
_entity_poly.pdbx_seq_one_letter_code
_entity_poly.pdbx_strand_id
1 'polypeptide(L)'
;MAAGSRTSQILAFALLCRPWLQEAGAVQSVPLSRFFDNAMLHAHRLHQLAFDTYQKFEEAYIPKENKYSFLQNPQTSLCFSESIPTPSNMEERQQKSNLELLRISLLLIQSWLEPVQFLRSVFANRLVCGTSDSDVYALLKSLEEGIQTLMGNYRLLHCFRRNMDKVETFLRMAQCRSVEGSCGF
;
A
#
# COMPACT_ATOMS: atom_id res chain seq x y z
N MET A 1 59.77 33.15 -12.67
CA MET A 1 58.34 33.17 -12.32
C MET A 1 57.89 31.74 -12.15
N ALA A 2 57.37 31.40 -10.98
CA ALA A 2 57.35 30.05 -10.43
C ALA A 2 56.23 29.16 -11.00
N ALA A 3 56.62 27.98 -11.51
CA ALA A 3 55.74 26.87 -11.82
C ALA A 3 55.43 26.09 -10.53
N GLY A 4 54.51 26.59 -9.71
CA GLY A 4 54.01 25.90 -8.53
C GLY A 4 52.63 26.41 -8.21
N SER A 5 51.59 25.71 -8.63
CA SER A 5 50.23 26.19 -8.32
C SER A 5 49.18 25.09 -8.32
N ARG A 6 49.11 24.21 -9.33
CA ARG A 6 47.97 23.28 -9.43
C ARG A 6 48.03 22.07 -8.51
N THR A 7 49.19 21.42 -8.40
CA THR A 7 49.36 20.23 -7.53
C THR A 7 49.30 20.59 -6.05
N SER A 8 49.84 21.76 -5.68
CA SER A 8 49.80 22.29 -4.30
C SER A 8 48.37 22.66 -3.87
N GLN A 9 47.58 23.24 -4.78
CA GLN A 9 46.17 23.56 -4.51
C GLN A 9 45.30 22.32 -4.30
N ILE A 10 45.51 21.25 -5.09
CA ILE A 10 44.79 19.99 -4.95
C ILE A 10 45.15 19.30 -3.62
N LEU A 11 46.43 19.31 -3.25
CA LEU A 11 46.88 18.76 -1.97
C LEU A 11 46.35 19.56 -0.78
N ALA A 12 46.34 20.89 -0.86
CA ALA A 12 45.76 21.74 0.17
C ALA A 12 44.26 21.49 0.34
N PHE A 13 43.52 21.36 -0.76
CA PHE A 13 42.08 21.04 -0.73
C PHE A 13 41.83 19.65 -0.13
N ALA A 14 42.61 18.64 -0.53
CA ALA A 14 42.51 17.29 0.02
C ALA A 14 42.84 17.23 1.53
N LEU A 15 43.79 18.03 2.00
CA LEU A 15 44.14 18.11 3.42
C LEU A 15 43.09 18.87 4.25
N LEU A 16 42.50 19.93 3.69
CA LEU A 16 41.41 20.68 4.33
C LEU A 16 40.10 19.87 4.42
N CYS A 17 39.87 18.95 3.49
CA CYS A 17 38.69 18.08 3.49
C CYS A 17 38.85 16.79 4.33
N ARG A 18 40.04 16.48 4.86
CA ARG A 18 40.27 15.28 5.69
C ARG A 18 39.38 15.19 6.94
N PRO A 19 39.15 16.27 7.71
CA PRO A 19 38.28 16.22 8.89
C PRO A 19 36.82 15.91 8.52
N TRP A 20 36.32 16.53 7.43
CA TRP A 20 34.97 16.28 6.90
C TRP A 20 34.79 14.86 6.36
N LEU A 21 35.84 14.27 5.77
CA LEU A 21 35.81 12.87 5.30
C LEU A 21 35.77 11.86 6.46
N GLN A 22 36.38 12.18 7.61
CA GLN A 22 36.32 11.32 8.79
C GLN A 22 34.94 11.38 9.48
N GLU A 23 34.29 12.54 9.47
CA GLU A 23 32.90 12.70 9.97
C GLU A 23 31.87 12.02 9.04
N ALA A 24 32.11 12.00 7.72
CA ALA A 24 31.30 11.24 6.77
C ALA A 24 31.47 9.72 6.91
N GLY A 25 32.54 9.26 7.56
CA GLY A 25 32.78 7.84 7.87
C GLY A 25 31.91 7.30 9.01
N ALA A 26 31.15 8.15 9.71
CA ALA A 26 30.27 7.78 10.81
C ALA A 26 28.78 7.67 10.41
N VAL A 27 28.45 7.67 9.11
CA VAL A 27 27.12 7.25 8.67
C VAL A 27 27.09 5.72 8.73
N GLN A 28 26.50 5.16 9.79
CA GLN A 28 26.16 3.75 9.81
C GLN A 28 25.20 3.48 8.64
N SER A 29 25.73 2.94 7.54
CA SER A 29 24.92 2.56 6.41
C SER A 29 24.05 1.38 6.82
N VAL A 30 22.75 1.64 6.97
CA VAL A 30 21.78 0.57 7.19
C VAL A 30 21.76 -0.32 5.94
N PRO A 31 21.95 -1.64 6.06
CA PRO A 31 22.01 -2.51 4.89
C PRO A 31 20.64 -2.56 4.18
N LEU A 32 20.67 -2.62 2.84
CA LEU A 32 19.47 -2.66 2.01
C LEU A 32 18.50 -3.80 2.40
N SER A 33 19.05 -4.95 2.81
CA SER A 33 18.28 -6.10 3.32
C SER A 33 17.37 -5.71 4.47
N ARG A 34 17.86 -4.96 5.46
CA ARG A 34 17.10 -4.55 6.63
C ARG A 34 15.91 -3.65 6.28
N PHE A 35 16.06 -2.80 5.25
CA PHE A 35 14.94 -2.00 4.75
C PHE A 35 13.86 -2.87 4.12
N PHE A 36 14.25 -3.84 3.29
CA PHE A 36 13.31 -4.79 2.70
C PHE A 36 12.64 -5.68 3.75
N ASP A 37 13.37 -6.19 4.74
CA ASP A 37 12.82 -7.04 5.80
C ASP A 37 11.73 -6.29 6.58
N ASN A 38 11.99 -5.02 6.93
CA ASN A 38 11.01 -4.20 7.62
C ASN A 38 9.80 -3.88 6.74
N ALA A 39 10.00 -3.57 5.46
CA ALA A 39 8.90 -3.33 4.53
C ALA A 39 8.05 -4.59 4.32
N MET A 40 8.69 -5.74 4.14
CA MET A 40 8.03 -7.04 3.97
C MET A 40 7.25 -7.46 5.20
N LEU A 41 7.80 -7.26 6.40
CA LEU A 41 7.08 -7.53 7.65
C LEU A 41 5.75 -6.78 7.71
N HIS A 42 5.76 -5.49 7.36
CA HIS A 42 4.54 -4.67 7.36
C HIS A 42 3.58 -5.05 6.24
N ALA A 43 4.09 -5.29 5.03
CA ALA A 43 3.27 -5.69 3.89
C ALA A 43 2.56 -7.03 4.15
N HIS A 44 3.29 -8.01 4.69
CA HIS A 44 2.74 -9.31 5.07
C HIS A 44 1.65 -9.18 6.14
N ARG A 45 1.91 -8.42 7.21
CA ARG A 45 0.92 -8.16 8.26
C ARG A 45 -0.35 -7.48 7.72
N LEU A 46 -0.18 -6.48 6.85
CA LEU A 46 -1.31 -5.79 6.23
C LEU A 46 -2.12 -6.72 5.33
N HIS A 47 -1.46 -7.57 4.54
CA HIS A 47 -2.13 -8.55 3.71
C HIS A 47 -2.91 -9.58 4.55
N GLN A 48 -2.30 -10.15 5.59
CA GLN A 48 -2.99 -11.07 6.52
C GLN A 48 -4.21 -10.41 7.16
N LEU A 49 -4.06 -9.20 7.69
CA LEU A 49 -5.19 -8.47 8.29
C LEU A 49 -6.31 -8.22 7.27
N ALA A 50 -5.97 -7.83 6.05
CA ALA A 50 -6.93 -7.60 4.98
C ALA A 50 -7.64 -8.89 4.55
N PHE A 51 -6.89 -10.00 4.47
CA PHE A 51 -7.41 -11.32 4.14
C PHE A 51 -8.39 -11.81 5.21
N ASP A 52 -7.97 -11.83 6.47
CA ASP A 52 -8.78 -12.31 7.60
C ASP A 52 -10.06 -11.47 7.77
N THR A 53 -9.93 -10.14 7.65
CA THR A 53 -11.09 -9.23 7.79
C THR A 53 -12.09 -9.45 6.68
N TYR A 54 -11.62 -9.54 5.43
CA TYR A 54 -12.48 -9.81 4.28
C TYR A 54 -13.15 -11.19 4.41
N GLN A 55 -12.40 -12.22 4.78
CA GLN A 55 -12.94 -13.58 4.91
C GLN A 55 -14.02 -13.66 5.99
N LYS A 56 -13.78 -13.09 7.19
CA LYS A 56 -14.79 -13.02 8.25
C LYS A 56 -16.05 -12.29 7.82
N PHE A 57 -15.89 -11.17 7.10
CA PHE A 57 -17.03 -10.42 6.58
C PHE A 57 -17.80 -11.23 5.53
N GLU A 58 -17.10 -11.87 4.59
CA GLU A 58 -17.71 -12.71 3.55
C GLU A 58 -18.52 -13.85 4.19
N GLU A 59 -17.93 -14.58 5.13
CA GLU A 59 -18.57 -15.72 5.81
C GLU A 59 -19.79 -15.32 6.65
N ALA A 60 -19.77 -14.14 7.28
CA ALA A 60 -20.86 -13.65 8.13
C ALA A 60 -22.05 -13.09 7.34
N TYR A 61 -21.81 -12.47 6.18
CA TYR A 61 -22.81 -11.63 5.52
C TYR A 61 -23.16 -12.03 4.08
N ILE A 62 -22.38 -12.92 3.42
CA ILE A 62 -22.60 -13.27 2.01
C ILE A 62 -22.94 -14.75 1.84
N PRO A 63 -24.16 -15.08 1.38
CA PRO A 63 -24.52 -16.43 0.99
C PRO A 63 -23.61 -16.95 -0.13
N LYS A 64 -23.19 -18.21 -0.05
CA LYS A 64 -22.22 -18.81 -0.99
C LYS A 64 -22.69 -18.74 -2.45
N GLU A 65 -24.00 -18.78 -2.69
CA GLU A 65 -24.59 -18.73 -4.02
C GLU A 65 -24.45 -17.34 -4.69
N ASN A 66 -24.29 -16.27 -3.90
CA ASN A 66 -24.30 -14.88 -4.37
C ASN A 66 -22.91 -14.22 -4.39
N LYS A 67 -21.85 -14.98 -4.14
CA LYS A 67 -20.46 -14.46 -4.06
C LYS A 67 -20.03 -13.72 -5.33
N TYR A 68 -20.34 -14.29 -6.49
CA TYR A 68 -19.92 -13.74 -7.80
C TYR A 68 -20.84 -12.65 -8.32
N SER A 69 -22.14 -12.71 -8.01
CA SER A 69 -23.12 -11.71 -8.46
C SER A 69 -22.91 -10.35 -7.79
N PHE A 70 -22.51 -10.33 -6.52
CA PHE A 70 -22.22 -9.09 -5.80
C PHE A 70 -21.01 -8.34 -6.39
N LEU A 71 -19.93 -9.05 -6.72
CA LEU A 71 -18.70 -8.47 -7.28
C LEU A 71 -18.87 -7.98 -8.73
N GLN A 72 -19.86 -8.52 -9.44
CA GLN A 72 -20.16 -8.13 -10.82
C GLN A 72 -21.06 -6.90 -10.93
N ASN A 73 -21.66 -6.41 -9.83
CA ASN A 73 -22.54 -5.24 -9.89
C ASN A 73 -21.72 -3.94 -10.05
N PRO A 74 -21.81 -3.25 -11.21
CA PRO A 74 -21.03 -2.05 -11.49
C PRO A 74 -21.47 -0.80 -10.70
N GLN A 75 -22.65 -0.83 -10.05
CA GLN A 75 -23.20 0.28 -9.26
C GLN A 75 -22.63 0.36 -7.82
N THR A 76 -21.81 -0.63 -7.42
CA THR A 76 -21.11 -0.63 -6.13
C THR A 76 -19.70 -0.07 -6.33
N SER A 77 -19.29 0.88 -5.50
CA SER A 77 -18.07 1.71 -5.63
C SER A 77 -16.85 1.01 -6.25
N LEU A 78 -16.26 1.66 -7.27
CA LEU A 78 -14.97 1.27 -7.88
C LEU A 78 -13.87 1.15 -6.82
N CYS A 79 -12.92 0.22 -6.99
CA CYS A 79 -11.74 0.23 -6.11
C CYS A 79 -10.98 1.56 -6.32
N PHE A 80 -10.55 2.20 -5.24
CA PHE A 80 -9.74 3.43 -5.30
C PHE A 80 -8.45 3.29 -6.13
N SER A 81 -8.00 2.05 -6.33
CA SER A 81 -6.80 1.69 -7.08
C SER A 81 -7.04 1.38 -8.57
N GLU A 82 -8.26 1.46 -9.10
CA GLU A 82 -8.55 1.02 -10.48
C GLU A 82 -7.78 1.81 -11.55
N SER A 83 -7.42 3.05 -11.27
CA SER A 83 -6.62 3.90 -12.17
C SER A 83 -5.11 3.59 -12.13
N ILE A 84 -4.65 2.76 -11.17
CA ILE A 84 -3.23 2.44 -11.03
C ILE A 84 -2.91 1.25 -11.95
N PRO A 85 -2.03 1.41 -12.97
CA PRO A 85 -1.67 0.32 -13.86
C PRO A 85 -0.77 -0.68 -13.13
N THR A 86 -1.37 -1.71 -12.57
CA THR A 86 -0.66 -2.79 -11.88
C THR A 86 -0.43 -3.97 -12.81
N PRO A 87 0.77 -4.57 -12.81
CA PRO A 87 1.00 -5.76 -13.60
C PRO A 87 0.11 -6.91 -13.13
N SER A 88 -0.56 -7.54 -14.09
CA SER A 88 -1.66 -8.49 -13.86
C SER A 88 -1.21 -9.94 -13.83
N ASN A 89 -0.14 -10.26 -14.55
CA ASN A 89 0.40 -11.61 -14.69
C ASN A 89 1.90 -11.67 -14.35
N MET A 90 2.50 -12.86 -14.41
CA MET A 90 3.92 -13.05 -14.05
C MET A 90 4.86 -12.40 -15.06
N GLU A 91 4.54 -12.47 -16.35
CA GLU A 91 5.36 -11.93 -17.44
C GLU A 91 5.46 -10.39 -17.34
N GLU A 92 4.34 -9.72 -17.15
CA GLU A 92 4.27 -8.28 -16.98
C GLU A 92 5.02 -7.84 -15.71
N ARG A 93 4.90 -8.61 -14.61
CA ARG A 93 5.68 -8.38 -13.39
C ARG A 93 7.18 -8.51 -13.63
N GLN A 94 7.60 -9.49 -14.45
CA GLN A 94 9.00 -9.70 -14.77
C GLN A 94 9.59 -8.55 -15.57
N GLN A 95 8.83 -7.97 -16.49
CA GLN A 95 9.25 -6.84 -17.32
C GLN A 95 9.43 -5.52 -16.56
N LYS A 96 8.82 -5.37 -15.38
CA LYS A 96 8.96 -4.17 -14.55
C LYS A 96 10.29 -4.13 -13.80
N SER A 97 10.91 -2.96 -13.78
CA SER A 97 12.07 -2.69 -12.93
C SER A 97 11.70 -2.67 -11.44
N ASN A 98 12.68 -2.86 -10.56
CA ASN A 98 12.44 -2.80 -9.10
C ASN A 98 11.89 -1.44 -8.67
N LEU A 99 12.38 -0.35 -9.27
CA LEU A 99 11.89 0.99 -8.96
C LEU A 99 10.42 1.17 -9.37
N GLU A 100 10.00 0.61 -10.51
CA GLU A 100 8.59 0.63 -10.92
C GLU A 100 7.71 -0.18 -9.98
N LEU A 101 8.14 -1.39 -9.59
CA LEU A 101 7.40 -2.22 -8.62
C LEU A 101 7.24 -1.51 -7.26
N LEU A 102 8.29 -0.86 -6.78
CA LEU A 102 8.26 -0.05 -5.55
C LEU A 102 7.33 1.16 -5.70
N ARG A 103 7.38 1.86 -6.85
CA ARG A 103 6.51 3.01 -7.12
C ARG A 103 5.03 2.61 -7.18
N ILE A 104 4.71 1.51 -7.86
CA ILE A 104 3.34 0.98 -7.91
C ILE A 104 2.89 0.58 -6.49
N SER A 105 3.75 -0.08 -5.71
CA SER A 105 3.46 -0.46 -4.32
C SER A 105 3.14 0.77 -3.46
N LEU A 106 3.92 1.85 -3.61
CA LEU A 106 3.69 3.11 -2.90
C LEU A 106 2.34 3.73 -3.28
N LEU A 107 2.01 3.78 -4.58
CA LEU A 107 0.73 4.33 -5.05
C LEU A 107 -0.45 3.53 -4.52
N LEU A 108 -0.35 2.19 -4.49
CA LEU A 108 -1.36 1.34 -3.88
C LEU A 108 -1.54 1.67 -2.39
N ILE A 109 -0.45 1.72 -1.61
CA ILE A 109 -0.54 2.08 -0.18
C ILE A 109 -1.18 3.45 0.03
N GLN A 110 -0.73 4.47 -0.72
CA GLN A 110 -1.24 5.84 -0.63
C GLN A 110 -2.73 5.93 -0.95
N SER A 111 -3.20 5.16 -1.94
CA SER A 111 -4.63 5.11 -2.30
C SER A 111 -5.53 4.58 -1.17
N TRP A 112 -4.97 3.87 -0.19
CA TRP A 112 -5.71 3.28 0.94
C TRP A 112 -5.61 4.04 2.27
N LEU A 113 -4.76 5.07 2.37
CA LEU A 113 -4.56 5.82 3.62
C LEU A 113 -5.83 6.50 4.11
N GLU A 114 -6.62 7.08 3.22
CA GLU A 114 -7.90 7.72 3.55
C GLU A 114 -9.05 6.69 3.62
N PRO A 115 -9.24 5.78 2.64
CA PRO A 115 -10.30 4.79 2.71
C PRO A 115 -10.29 3.89 3.95
N VAL A 116 -9.10 3.54 4.48
CA VAL A 116 -9.03 2.70 5.69
C VAL A 116 -9.53 3.43 6.94
N GLN A 117 -9.40 4.77 6.98
CA GLN A 117 -9.96 5.58 8.06
C GLN A 117 -11.50 5.63 7.96
N PHE A 118 -12.03 5.71 6.75
CA PHE A 118 -13.47 5.62 6.48
C PHE A 118 -14.03 4.25 6.88
N LEU A 119 -13.37 3.15 6.51
CA LEU A 119 -13.81 1.81 6.94
C LEU A 119 -13.88 1.72 8.47
N ARG A 120 -12.87 2.25 9.17
CA ARG A 120 -12.89 2.31 10.64
C ARG A 120 -14.08 3.10 11.19
N SER A 121 -14.46 4.22 10.56
CA SER A 121 -15.58 5.06 11.05
C SER A 121 -16.95 4.42 10.81
N VAL A 122 -17.12 3.71 9.69
CA VAL A 122 -18.35 2.98 9.37
C VAL A 122 -18.57 1.78 10.30
N PHE A 123 -17.51 1.03 10.60
CA PHE A 123 -17.57 -0.06 11.59
C PHE A 123 -17.59 0.41 13.05
N ALA A 124 -17.27 1.69 13.32
CA ALA A 124 -17.33 2.26 14.67
C ALA A 124 -18.75 2.61 15.15
N ASN A 125 -19.81 2.06 14.54
CA ASN A 125 -21.19 2.16 14.98
C ASN A 125 -21.65 3.61 15.25
N ARG A 126 -21.39 4.55 14.33
CA ARG A 126 -22.07 5.86 14.37
C ARG A 126 -23.42 5.78 13.68
N LEU A 127 -24.36 5.04 14.27
CA LEU A 127 -25.78 5.29 14.02
C LEU A 127 -26.14 6.62 14.69
N VAL A 128 -25.98 7.74 13.96
CA VAL A 128 -26.62 8.99 14.35
C VAL A 128 -28.07 8.89 13.92
N CYS A 129 -28.91 8.31 14.77
CA CYS A 129 -30.36 8.35 14.60
C CYS A 129 -30.86 9.63 15.30
N GLY A 130 -30.87 10.74 14.56
CA GLY A 130 -31.55 11.95 14.98
C GLY A 130 -32.95 11.95 14.39
N THR A 131 -33.96 11.56 15.18
CA THR A 131 -35.36 11.63 14.78
C THR A 131 -35.94 13.00 15.13
N SER A 132 -36.35 13.76 14.12
CA SER A 132 -37.52 14.65 14.25
C SER A 132 -38.51 14.27 13.16
N ASP A 133 -39.76 14.02 13.55
CA ASP A 133 -40.86 13.66 12.66
C ASP A 133 -40.95 14.60 11.44
N SER A 134 -40.78 14.04 10.25
CA SER A 134 -41.37 14.41 8.94
C SER A 134 -40.41 14.05 7.81
N ASP A 135 -40.60 12.84 7.28
CA ASP A 135 -40.72 12.51 5.86
C ASP A 135 -40.27 11.07 5.67
N VAL A 136 -41.22 10.18 5.37
CA VAL A 136 -40.95 8.79 4.98
C VAL A 136 -39.84 8.73 3.91
N TYR A 137 -39.77 9.74 3.04
CA TYR A 137 -38.68 9.92 2.09
C TYR A 137 -37.30 10.08 2.74
N ALA A 138 -37.15 10.92 3.77
CA ALA A 138 -35.87 11.11 4.47
C ALA A 138 -35.43 9.83 5.19
N LEU A 139 -36.38 9.09 5.79
CA LEU A 139 -36.11 7.78 6.39
C LEU A 139 -35.69 6.74 5.34
N LEU A 140 -36.40 6.66 4.22
CA LEU A 140 -36.05 5.77 3.10
C LEU A 140 -34.68 6.13 2.50
N LYS A 141 -34.36 7.43 2.38
CA LYS A 141 -33.07 7.89 1.86
C LYS A 141 -31.92 7.54 2.80
N SER A 142 -32.09 7.76 4.10
CA SER A 142 -31.11 7.37 5.12
C SER A 142 -30.91 5.84 5.16
N LEU A 143 -31.98 5.07 5.02
CA LEU A 143 -31.91 3.61 4.93
C LEU A 143 -31.21 3.15 3.65
N GLU A 144 -31.52 3.74 2.50
CA GLU A 144 -30.85 3.48 1.22
C GLU A 144 -29.34 3.73 1.34
N GLU A 145 -28.94 4.89 1.87
CA GLU A 145 -27.54 5.25 2.10
C GLU A 145 -26.85 4.29 3.08
N GLY A 146 -27.54 3.87 4.14
CA GLY A 146 -27.04 2.87 5.08
C GLY A 146 -26.80 1.51 4.42
N ILE A 147 -27.76 1.03 3.63
CA ILE A 147 -27.65 -0.24 2.89
C ILE A 147 -26.55 -0.16 1.82
N GLN A 148 -26.49 0.92 1.04
CA GLN A 148 -25.43 1.15 0.05
C GLN A 148 -24.05 1.22 0.70
N THR A 149 -23.93 1.82 1.89
CA THR A 149 -22.68 1.85 2.67
C THR A 149 -22.27 0.43 3.09
N LEU A 150 -23.19 -0.36 3.62
CA LEU A 150 -22.93 -1.77 3.99
C LEU A 150 -22.51 -2.61 2.78
N MET A 151 -23.15 -2.39 1.63
CA MET A 151 -22.79 -3.04 0.37
C MET A 151 -21.42 -2.58 -0.15
N GLY A 152 -21.14 -1.28 -0.12
CA GLY A 152 -19.87 -0.70 -0.54
C GLY A 152 -18.70 -1.23 0.27
N ASN A 153 -18.88 -1.44 1.57
CA ASN A 153 -17.84 -1.98 2.46
C ASN A 153 -17.31 -3.34 2.01
N TYR A 154 -18.16 -4.23 1.49
CA TYR A 154 -17.71 -5.53 1.01
C TYR A 154 -16.72 -5.39 -0.16
N ARG A 155 -17.08 -4.57 -1.16
CA ARG A 155 -16.21 -4.34 -2.32
C ARG A 155 -14.92 -3.64 -1.90
N LEU A 156 -14.99 -2.69 -0.97
CA LEU A 156 -13.81 -2.03 -0.41
C LEU A 156 -12.88 -3.01 0.31
N LEU A 157 -13.41 -3.88 1.17
CA LEU A 157 -12.62 -4.93 1.85
C LEU A 157 -11.99 -5.89 0.83
N HIS A 158 -12.74 -6.29 -0.20
CA HIS A 158 -12.21 -7.10 -1.30
C HIS A 158 -11.05 -6.40 -2.01
N CYS A 159 -11.22 -5.12 -2.37
CA CYS A 159 -10.19 -4.33 -3.04
C CYS A 159 -8.95 -4.16 -2.17
N PHE A 160 -9.13 -3.88 -0.87
CA PHE A 160 -8.04 -3.72 0.10
C PHE A 160 -7.22 -5.00 0.19
N ARG A 161 -7.88 -6.16 0.37
CA ARG A 161 -7.22 -7.48 0.36
C ARG A 161 -6.39 -7.68 -0.91
N ARG A 162 -6.99 -7.48 -2.08
CA ARG A 162 -6.30 -7.63 -3.38
C ARG A 162 -5.12 -6.68 -3.54
N ASN A 163 -5.22 -5.47 -2.99
CA ASN A 163 -4.16 -4.47 -3.10
C ASN A 163 -2.98 -4.80 -2.17
N MET A 164 -3.25 -5.24 -0.95
CA MET A 164 -2.19 -5.62 -0.01
C MET A 164 -1.44 -6.88 -0.48
N ASP A 165 -2.14 -7.85 -1.07
CA ASP A 165 -1.53 -9.01 -1.74
C ASP A 165 -0.55 -8.60 -2.85
N LYS A 166 -0.95 -7.65 -3.70
CA LYS A 166 -0.08 -7.08 -4.74
C LYS A 166 1.14 -6.38 -4.15
N VAL A 167 0.95 -5.54 -3.13
CA VAL A 167 2.05 -4.83 -2.45
C VAL A 167 3.05 -5.82 -1.87
N GLU A 168 2.60 -6.84 -1.16
CA GLU A 168 3.47 -7.89 -0.62
C GLU A 168 4.23 -8.62 -1.75
N THR A 169 3.54 -8.99 -2.82
CA THR A 169 4.14 -9.67 -3.97
C THR A 169 5.20 -8.82 -4.67
N PHE A 170 4.92 -7.53 -4.91
CA PHE A 170 5.84 -6.62 -5.58
C PHE A 170 7.07 -6.32 -4.73
N LEU A 171 6.89 -6.13 -3.42
CA LEU A 171 8.00 -5.96 -2.49
C LEU A 171 8.87 -7.21 -2.41
N ARG A 172 8.25 -8.40 -2.35
CA ARG A 172 8.98 -9.68 -2.35
C ARG A 172 9.82 -9.83 -3.61
N MET A 173 9.24 -9.53 -4.77
CA MET A 173 9.96 -9.60 -6.05
C MET A 173 11.14 -8.62 -6.11
N ALA A 174 10.94 -7.38 -5.63
CA ALA A 174 12.01 -6.39 -5.56
C ALA A 174 13.13 -6.83 -4.60
N GLN A 175 12.78 -7.41 -3.44
CA GLN A 175 13.73 -7.96 -2.48
C GLN A 175 14.55 -9.11 -3.09
N CYS A 176 13.90 -10.11 -3.70
CA CYS A 176 14.57 -11.26 -4.33
C CYS A 176 15.62 -10.83 -5.37
N ARG A 177 15.34 -9.75 -6.11
CA ARG A 177 16.21 -9.23 -7.16
C ARG A 177 17.34 -8.34 -6.64
N SER A 178 17.18 -7.77 -5.45
CA SER A 178 18.10 -6.78 -4.89
C SER A 178 18.97 -7.31 -3.75
N VAL A 179 18.60 -8.43 -3.13
CA VAL A 179 19.30 -8.99 -1.96
C VAL A 179 19.59 -10.47 -2.20
N GLU A 180 20.87 -10.83 -2.22
CA GLU A 180 21.32 -12.21 -2.42
C GLU A 180 20.88 -13.12 -1.24
N GLY A 181 20.42 -14.33 -1.55
CA GLY A 181 19.92 -15.28 -0.54
C GLY A 181 18.59 -14.91 0.12
N SER A 182 17.94 -13.82 -0.29
CA SER A 182 16.67 -13.37 0.31
C SER A 182 15.44 -14.18 -0.10
N CYS A 183 15.54 -14.96 -1.19
CA CYS A 183 14.47 -15.83 -1.65
C CYS A 183 15.02 -17.25 -1.84
N GLY A 184 14.46 -18.20 -1.10
CA GLY A 184 14.62 -19.62 -1.38
C GLY A 184 13.75 -19.98 -2.58
N PHE A 185 14.35 -20.56 -3.62
CA PHE A 185 13.64 -21.35 -4.62
C PHE A 185 13.43 -22.77 -4.08
#